data_AF-A0A0U3MN31-F1
#
_entry.id   AF-A0A0U3MN31-F1
#
_cell.length_a   1.000
_cell.length_b   1.000
_cell.length_c   1.000
_cell.angle_alpha   90.00
_cell.angle_beta   90.00
_cell.angle_gamma   90.00
#
_symmetry.space_group_name_H-M   'P 1'
#
loop_
_entity.id
_entity.type
_entity.pdbx_description
1 polymer ?
#
loop_
_entity_poly.entity_id
_entity_poly.type
_entity_poly.pdbx_seq_one_letter_code
_entity_poly.pdbx_strand_id
1 'polypeptide(L)'
;MAEQVDIDFYQEKDEAAFLEAWEAAYGPISNEEIDELYKKIALDIHEKVQNETIKLGDSYRYKEVLVGYCDYSSFNQLYLFSQTKK
;
A
#
# COMPACT_ATOMS: atom_id res chain seq x y z
N MET A 1 22.81 2.82 -0.47
CA MET A 1 21.92 1.83 0.16
C MET A 1 20.53 2.12 -0.36
N ALA A 2 19.85 1.17 -1.03
CA ALA A 2 18.44 1.37 -1.34
C ALA A 2 17.67 1.21 -0.01
N GLU A 3 17.02 2.27 0.44
CA GLU A 3 16.06 2.19 1.53
C GLU A 3 15.03 1.13 1.14
N GLN A 4 15.04 0.00 1.84
CA GLN A 4 14.11 -1.11 1.63
C GLN A 4 12.78 -0.68 2.25
N VAL A 5 12.07 0.20 1.56
CA VAL A 5 10.73 0.60 1.95
C VAL A 5 9.78 -0.55 1.67
N ASP A 6 8.95 -0.86 2.66
CA ASP A 6 7.97 -1.92 2.59
C ASP A 6 6.58 -1.39 2.96
N ILE A 7 5.56 -2.20 2.75
CA ILE A 7 4.19 -1.87 3.11
C ILE A 7 3.59 -2.91 4.03
N ASP A 8 2.72 -2.46 4.91
CA ASP A 8 1.99 -3.34 5.81
C ASP A 8 0.57 -2.79 6.00
N PHE A 9 -0.37 -3.67 6.36
CA PHE A 9 -1.75 -3.28 6.61
C PHE A 9 -2.03 -3.34 8.11
N TYR A 10 -2.67 -2.29 8.65
CA TYR A 10 -3.01 -2.22 10.07
C TYR A 10 -3.84 -3.40 10.55
N GLN A 11 -4.72 -3.92 9.70
CA GLN A 11 -5.52 -5.10 9.99
C GLN A 11 -5.57 -6.02 8.78
N GLU A 12 -5.58 -7.33 9.03
CA GLU A 12 -5.73 -8.37 7.99
C GLU A 12 -7.01 -8.17 7.14
N LYS A 13 -8.06 -7.58 7.72
CA LYS A 13 -9.28 -7.24 6.97
C LYS A 13 -9.08 -6.13 5.94
N ASP A 14 -8.14 -5.21 6.17
CA ASP A 14 -7.84 -4.11 5.25
C ASP A 14 -7.04 -4.65 4.06
N GLU A 15 -6.12 -5.57 4.35
CA GLU A 15 -5.41 -6.36 3.34
C GLU A 15 -6.40 -7.17 2.48
N ALA A 16 -7.28 -7.95 3.11
CA ALA A 16 -8.26 -8.75 2.40
C ALA A 16 -9.15 -7.88 1.50
N ALA A 17 -9.66 -6.76 2.01
CA ALA A 17 -10.47 -5.83 1.23
C ALA A 17 -9.71 -5.23 0.03
N PHE A 18 -8.42 -4.93 0.21
CA PHE A 18 -7.56 -4.47 -0.88
C PHE A 18 -7.38 -5.56 -1.96
N LEU A 19 -7.04 -6.78 -1.54
CA LEU A 19 -6.85 -7.91 -2.46
C LEU A 19 -8.15 -8.25 -3.18
N GLU A 20 -9.29 -8.29 -2.50
CA GLU A 20 -10.60 -8.50 -3.11
C GLU A 20 -10.92 -7.42 -4.14
N ALA A 21 -10.65 -6.14 -3.83
CA ALA A 21 -10.85 -5.04 -4.76
C ALA A 21 -9.88 -5.12 -5.96
N TRP A 22 -8.64 -5.55 -5.72
CA TRP A 22 -7.64 -5.77 -6.76
C TRP A 22 -8.06 -6.89 -7.70
N GLU A 23 -8.49 -8.03 -7.15
CA GLU A 23 -8.96 -9.18 -7.90
C GLU A 23 -10.21 -8.86 -8.71
N ALA A 24 -11.12 -8.04 -8.16
CA ALA A 24 -12.30 -7.57 -8.89
C ALA A 24 -11.93 -6.65 -10.07
N ALA A 25 -10.86 -5.87 -9.97
CA ALA A 25 -10.43 -4.92 -10.99
C ALA A 25 -9.52 -5.54 -12.07
N TYR A 26 -8.57 -6.40 -11.66
CA TYR A 26 -7.51 -6.95 -12.51
C TYR A 26 -7.60 -8.46 -12.73
N GLY A 27 -8.45 -9.15 -11.99
CA GLY A 27 -8.55 -10.61 -11.99
C GLY A 27 -7.74 -11.27 -10.86
N PRO A 28 -7.87 -12.59 -10.69
CA PRO A 28 -7.25 -13.32 -9.59
C PRO A 28 -5.73 -13.13 -9.57
N ILE A 29 -5.16 -12.93 -8.38
CA ILE A 29 -3.74 -12.68 -8.17
C ILE A 29 -3.12 -13.81 -7.32
N SER A 30 -1.94 -14.31 -7.73
CA SER A 30 -1.24 -15.35 -6.97
C SER A 30 -0.45 -14.78 -5.79
N ASN A 31 -0.17 -15.58 -4.75
CA ASN A 31 0.64 -15.16 -3.61
C ASN A 31 2.02 -14.59 -4.00
N GLU A 32 2.65 -15.13 -5.05
CA GLU A 32 3.91 -14.62 -5.59
C GLU A 32 3.75 -13.20 -6.18
N GLU A 33 2.62 -12.96 -6.86
CA GLU A 33 2.30 -11.66 -7.44
C GLU A 33 1.88 -10.64 -6.37
N ILE A 34 1.28 -11.09 -5.25
CA ILE A 34 0.94 -10.24 -4.11
C ILE A 34 2.20 -9.64 -3.49
N ASP A 35 3.24 -10.46 -3.26
CA ASP A 35 4.53 -9.99 -2.75
C ASP A 35 5.16 -8.95 -3.69
N GLU A 36 5.12 -9.20 -5.00
CA GLU A 36 5.55 -8.23 -6.00
C GLU A 36 4.71 -6.95 -6.01
N LEU A 37 3.39 -7.08 -5.84
CA LEU A 37 2.45 -5.97 -5.81
C LEU A 37 2.76 -5.07 -4.61
N TYR A 38 3.03 -5.65 -3.44
CA TYR A 38 3.37 -4.90 -2.23
C TYR A 38 4.67 -4.14 -2.40
N LYS A 39 5.71 -4.77 -2.95
CA LYS A 39 6.97 -4.09 -3.29
C LYS A 39 6.77 -2.95 -4.28
N LYS A 40 5.94 -3.16 -5.31
CA LYS A 40 5.61 -2.12 -6.29
C LYS A 40 4.87 -0.96 -5.65
N ILE A 41 3.91 -1.23 -4.77
CA ILE A 41 3.19 -0.20 -4.02
C ILE A 41 4.15 0.56 -3.10
N ALA A 42 5.03 -0.14 -2.39
CA ALA A 42 6.03 0.45 -1.49
C ALA A 42 6.90 1.47 -2.23
N LEU A 43 7.43 1.07 -3.39
CA LEU A 43 8.27 1.93 -4.22
C LEU A 43 7.48 3.12 -4.79
N ASP A 44 6.27 2.86 -5.30
CA ASP A 44 5.43 3.90 -5.90
C ASP A 44 4.99 4.96 -4.88
N ILE A 45 4.54 4.53 -3.69
CA ILE A 45 4.16 5.46 -2.64
C ILE A 45 5.36 6.19 -2.07
N HIS A 46 6.50 5.52 -1.90
CA HIS A 46 7.71 6.15 -1.43
C HIS A 46 8.16 7.27 -2.38
N GLU A 47 8.18 7.00 -3.68
CA GLU A 47 8.49 7.99 -4.69
C GLU A 47 7.48 9.14 -4.66
N LYS A 48 6.18 8.84 -4.56
CA LYS A 48 5.13 9.88 -4.50
C LYS A 48 5.18 10.74 -3.24
N VAL A 49 5.52 10.16 -2.09
CA VAL A 49 5.69 10.89 -0.83
C VAL A 49 6.94 11.75 -0.91
N GLN A 50 8.04 11.24 -1.46
CA GLN A 50 9.25 12.03 -1.71
C GLN A 50 9.04 13.17 -2.69
N ASN A 51 8.19 12.97 -3.71
CA ASN A 51 7.80 13.99 -4.68
C ASN A 51 6.61 14.86 -4.21
N GLU A 52 6.23 14.79 -2.93
CA GLU A 52 5.12 15.55 -2.31
C GLU A 52 3.77 15.43 -3.06
N THR A 53 3.61 14.36 -3.86
CA THR A 53 2.41 14.07 -4.67
C THR A 53 1.32 13.40 -3.83
N ILE A 54 1.72 12.60 -2.84
CA ILE A 54 0.84 11.99 -1.83
C ILE A 54 1.28 12.46 -0.46
N LYS A 55 0.31 12.76 0.42
CA LYS A 55 0.58 13.09 1.82
C LYS A 55 0.26 11.89 2.71
N LEU A 56 1.11 11.69 3.72
CA LEU A 56 0.82 10.78 4.83
C LEU A 56 -0.48 11.21 5.54
N GLY A 57 -1.30 10.24 5.89
CA GLY A 57 -2.65 10.40 6.45
C GLY A 57 -3.76 10.55 5.41
N ASP A 58 -3.44 10.52 4.11
CA ASP A 58 -4.42 10.57 3.03
C ASP A 58 -4.64 9.22 2.35
N SER A 59 -5.75 9.12 1.63
CA SER A 59 -6.10 7.92 0.88
C SER A 59 -5.20 7.75 -0.34
N TYR A 60 -4.56 6.59 -0.43
CA TYR A 60 -3.69 6.22 -1.52
C TYR A 60 -4.37 5.16 -2.41
N ARG A 61 -4.26 5.38 -3.73
CA ARG A 61 -4.81 4.49 -4.74
C ARG A 61 -3.71 4.02 -5.67
N TYR A 62 -3.53 2.72 -5.78
CA TYR A 62 -2.58 2.12 -6.71
C TYR A 62 -3.34 1.57 -7.92
N LYS A 63 -3.00 2.05 -9.12
CA LYS A 63 -3.70 1.72 -10.37
C LYS A 63 -5.23 1.70 -10.22
N GLU A 64 -5.79 2.78 -9.67
CA GLU A 64 -7.23 2.98 -9.45
C GLU A 64 -7.86 2.12 -8.33
N VAL A 65 -7.15 1.16 -7.76
CA VAL A 65 -7.59 0.38 -6.60
C VAL A 65 -7.22 1.11 -5.32
N LEU A 66 -8.19 1.27 -4.41
CA LEU A 66 -7.95 1.89 -3.11
C LEU A 66 -7.17 0.92 -2.22
N VAL A 67 -5.90 1.25 -1.96
CA VAL A 67 -5.06 0.52 -0.99
C VAL A 67 -5.48 0.88 0.42
N GLY A 68 -5.70 2.18 0.67
CA GLY A 68 -6.16 2.69 1.96
C GLY A 68 -5.50 4.02 2.31
N TYR A 69 -5.77 4.52 3.51
CA TYR A 69 -5.05 5.62 4.10
C TYR A 69 -3.62 5.20 4.38
N CYS A 70 -2.67 5.90 3.77
CA CYS A 70 -1.26 5.68 3.99
C CYS A 70 -0.82 6.40 5.25
N ASP A 71 -0.18 5.69 6.17
CA ASP A 71 0.62 6.23 7.25
C ASP A 71 2.07 5.77 7.09
N TYR A 72 3.02 6.39 7.79
CA TYR A 72 4.43 5.99 7.70
C TYR A 72 4.99 5.76 9.09
N SER A 73 5.40 4.53 9.33
CA SER A 73 6.03 4.14 10.58
C SER A 73 7.52 4.43 10.50
N SER A 74 7.96 5.60 10.97
CA SER A 74 9.40 5.93 11.05
C SER A 74 10.20 4.93 11.90
N PHE A 75 9.55 4.21 12.83
CA PHE A 75 10.18 3.20 13.67
C PHE A 75 10.51 1.91 12.90
N ASN A 76 9.60 1.47 12.03
CA ASN A 76 9.76 0.25 11.22
C ASN A 76 10.18 0.52 9.77
N GLN A 77 10.29 1.80 9.39
CA GLN A 77 10.61 2.27 8.03
C GLN A 77 9.69 1.69 6.94
N LEU A 78 8.41 1.52 7.26
CA LEU A 78 7.40 0.95 6.37
C LEU A 78 6.15 1.83 6.32
N TYR A 79 5.39 1.71 5.23
CA TYR A 79 4.11 2.38 5.05
C TYR A 79 2.98 1.51 5.54
N LEU A 80 2.15 2.06 6.44
CA LEU A 80 1.00 1.37 6.98
C LEU A 80 -0.26 1.79 6.24
N PHE A 81 -1.09 0.84 5.83
CA PHE A 81 -2.36 1.10 5.17
C PHE A 81 -3.54 0.68 6.02
N SER A 82 -4.62 1.46 5.94
CA SER A 82 -5.91 1.15 6.57
C SER A 82 -7.06 1.59 5.67
N GLN A 83 -8.12 0.81 5.52
CA GLN A 83 -9.35 1.24 4.81
C GLN A 83 -10.16 2.23 5.64
N THR A 84 -9.96 2.24 6.96
CA THR A 84 -10.71 3.10 7.87
C THR A 84 -9.79 4.17 8.45
N LYS A 85 -10.16 5.45 8.29
CA LYS A 85 -9.52 6.53 9.03
C LYS A 85 -9.95 6.39 10.49
N LYS A 86 -9.03 5.95 11.34
CA LYS A 86 -9.31 5.78 12.77
C LYS A 86 -9.17 7.11 13.51
#